data_AF-W2FJ24-F1
#
_entry.id   AF-W2FJ24-F1
#
_cell.length_a   1.000
_cell.length_b   1.000
_cell.length_c   1.000
_cell.angle_alpha   90.00
_cell.angle_beta   90.00
_cell.angle_gamma   90.00
#
_symmetry.space_group_name_H-M   'P 1'
#
loop_
_entity.id
_entity.type
_entity.pdbx_description
1 polymer ?
#
loop_
_entity_poly.entity_id
_entity_poly.type
_entity_poly.pdbx_seq_one_letter_code
_entity_poly.pdbx_strand_id
1 'polypeptide(L)'
;MIIVEMDADLLFHRFTKPMEWQIPLRDPVPPLGDWRDDLVDESNVRDLIETAPWEILAAKIDPLAFQDRGWFRHTMRLYASYEDEHLWACWDSTHAFPVSIAKRRASRYLEAFYTDRKQRQSRAGARLKSFLQQVLIGLLRGYCDFDLLLDPFFLHFPRPGEAGAWYPGFEDGADPADLLEALAITDAADRWCNHYRDVPEEHSALEIARLRGKFLSSSA
;
A
#
# COMPACT_ATOMS: atom_id res chain seq x y z
N MET A 1 12.78 -23.66 3.16
CA MET A 1 13.52 -22.52 3.74
C MET A 1 13.36 -22.61 5.25
N ILE A 2 14.47 -22.67 5.99
CA ILE A 2 14.46 -22.77 7.46
C ILE A 2 14.29 -21.34 8.00
N ILE A 3 13.38 -21.13 8.96
CA ILE A 3 13.06 -19.79 9.52
C ILE A 3 14.30 -19.06 10.05
N VAL A 4 15.34 -19.78 10.43
CA VAL A 4 16.61 -19.27 10.98
C VAL A 4 17.45 -18.45 9.97
N GLU A 5 17.27 -18.64 8.66
CA GLU A 5 18.01 -17.88 7.62
C GLU A 5 17.23 -16.68 7.08
N MET A 6 16.04 -16.41 7.63
CA MET A 6 15.14 -15.38 7.11
C MET A 6 15.34 -14.05 7.82
N ASP A 7 15.49 -12.98 7.04
CA ASP A 7 15.59 -11.61 7.52
C ASP A 7 14.37 -10.77 7.10
N ALA A 8 14.30 -9.54 7.60
CA ALA A 8 13.22 -8.62 7.30
C ALA A 8 13.19 -8.20 5.82
N ASP A 9 14.32 -8.20 5.12
CA ASP A 9 14.38 -7.85 3.70
C ASP A 9 13.76 -8.96 2.85
N LEU A 10 14.05 -10.21 3.17
CA LEU A 10 13.46 -11.37 2.52
C LEU A 10 11.96 -11.44 2.80
N LEU A 11 11.53 -11.18 4.04
CA LEU A 11 10.12 -11.06 4.37
C LEU A 11 9.45 -9.98 3.52
N PHE A 12 10.02 -8.77 3.52
CA PHE A 12 9.51 -7.61 2.80
C PHE A 12 9.34 -7.88 1.31
N HIS A 13 10.35 -8.48 0.66
CA HIS A 13 10.34 -8.67 -0.78
C HIS A 13 9.61 -9.93 -1.26
N ARG A 14 9.53 -10.99 -0.45
CA ARG A 14 9.08 -12.31 -0.94
C ARG A 14 7.92 -12.94 -0.18
N PHE A 15 7.71 -12.60 1.08
CA PHE A 15 6.79 -13.37 1.95
C PHE A 15 5.69 -12.54 2.58
N THR A 16 5.56 -11.25 2.27
CA THR A 16 4.46 -10.42 2.79
C THR A 16 3.10 -10.82 2.25
N LYS A 17 3.00 -11.30 1.00
CA LYS A 17 1.75 -11.80 0.39
C LYS A 17 2.03 -12.74 -0.80
N PRO A 18 1.12 -13.61 -1.26
CA PRO A 18 1.26 -14.31 -2.54
C PRO A 18 1.33 -13.30 -3.71
N MET A 19 2.04 -13.63 -4.79
CA MET A 19 1.99 -12.81 -6.02
C MET A 19 0.55 -12.75 -6.55
N GLU A 20 0.15 -11.60 -7.11
CA GLU A 20 -1.15 -11.38 -7.77
C GLU A 20 -2.40 -11.51 -6.89
N TRP A 21 -2.27 -11.72 -5.58
CA TRP A 21 -3.43 -11.97 -4.72
C TRP A 21 -4.25 -10.71 -4.32
N GLN A 22 -3.60 -9.55 -4.29
CA GLN A 22 -4.28 -8.28 -3.97
C GLN A 22 -3.94 -7.18 -4.97
N ILE A 23 -2.66 -7.07 -5.32
CA ILE A 23 -2.18 -6.08 -6.27
C ILE A 23 -1.91 -6.81 -7.58
N PRO A 24 -2.51 -6.38 -8.70
CA PRO A 24 -2.33 -7.02 -9.99
C PRO A 24 -0.90 -6.87 -10.48
N LEU A 25 -0.52 -7.62 -11.51
CA LEU A 25 0.74 -7.39 -12.20
C LEU A 25 0.74 -6.03 -12.86
N ARG A 26 1.95 -5.46 -13.01
CA ARG A 26 2.14 -4.22 -13.73
C ARG A 26 1.82 -4.44 -15.21
N ASP A 27 0.88 -3.65 -15.71
CA ASP A 27 0.67 -3.51 -17.15
C ASP A 27 1.84 -2.83 -17.86
N PRO A 28 2.02 -3.08 -19.16
CA PRO A 28 2.93 -2.30 -19.99
C PRO A 28 2.65 -0.79 -19.83
N VAL A 29 3.70 0.01 -19.88
CA VAL A 29 3.54 1.48 -19.86
C VAL A 29 2.65 1.89 -21.03
N PRO A 30 1.52 2.58 -20.77
CA PRO A 30 0.66 3.07 -21.84
C PRO A 30 1.44 3.98 -22.80
N PRO A 31 1.17 3.89 -24.11
CA PRO A 31 1.65 4.86 -25.08
C PRO A 31 1.35 6.31 -24.66
N LEU A 32 2.20 7.24 -25.09
CA LEU A 32 1.94 8.66 -24.92
C LEU A 32 0.67 9.03 -25.70
N GLY A 33 -0.30 9.64 -25.01
CA GLY A 33 -1.60 10.01 -25.59
C GLY A 33 -2.76 9.10 -25.17
N ASP A 34 -2.46 7.91 -24.63
CA ASP A 34 -3.49 6.97 -24.14
C ASP A 34 -3.88 7.27 -22.67
N TRP A 35 -3.20 8.23 -22.05
CA TRP A 35 -3.51 8.73 -20.72
C TRP A 35 -3.28 10.23 -20.67
N ARG A 36 -3.93 10.89 -19.72
CA ARG A 36 -3.97 12.34 -19.55
C ARG A 36 -2.73 12.86 -18.83
N ASP A 37 -1.57 12.76 -19.48
CA ASP A 37 -0.33 13.38 -18.98
C ASP A 37 -0.53 14.89 -18.78
N ASP A 38 -1.34 15.55 -19.61
CA ASP A 38 -1.62 16.98 -19.51
C ASP A 38 -2.16 17.40 -18.14
N LEU A 39 -2.89 16.51 -17.44
CA LEU A 39 -3.38 16.77 -16.08
C LEU A 39 -2.27 16.78 -15.02
N VAL A 40 -1.10 16.20 -15.29
CA VAL A 40 0.04 16.19 -14.36
C VAL A 40 0.79 17.53 -14.44
N ASP A 41 0.14 18.62 -14.03
CA ASP A 41 0.75 19.93 -13.89
C ASP A 41 0.84 20.37 -12.42
N GLU A 42 1.47 21.51 -12.17
CA GLU A 42 1.64 21.99 -10.80
C GLU A 42 0.31 22.30 -10.09
N SER A 43 -0.68 22.85 -10.79
CA SER A 43 -1.95 23.23 -10.18
C SER A 43 -2.72 21.98 -9.76
N ASN A 44 -2.93 21.06 -10.69
CA ASN A 44 -3.67 19.83 -10.45
C ASN A 44 -3.02 18.96 -9.37
N VAL A 45 -1.68 18.88 -9.35
CA VAL A 45 -0.98 18.12 -8.29
C VAL A 45 -1.14 18.81 -6.94
N ARG A 46 -1.12 20.15 -6.88
CA ARG A 46 -1.37 20.87 -5.62
C ARG A 46 -2.78 20.61 -5.12
N ASP A 47 -3.77 20.79 -5.99
CA ASP A 47 -5.18 20.60 -5.66
C ASP A 47 -5.43 19.17 -5.16
N LEU A 48 -4.85 18.16 -5.82
CA LEU A 48 -4.88 16.76 -5.38
C LEU A 48 -4.27 16.56 -3.98
N ILE A 49 -3.10 17.15 -3.70
CA ILE A 49 -2.43 16.94 -2.40
C ILE A 49 -3.11 17.72 -1.28
N GLU A 50 -3.73 18.86 -1.59
CA GLU A 50 -4.49 19.67 -0.62
C GLU A 50 -5.74 18.93 -0.11
N THR A 51 -6.30 17.97 -0.85
CA THR A 51 -7.42 17.14 -0.36
C THR A 51 -6.99 16.00 0.56
N ALA A 52 -5.68 15.81 0.78
CA ALA A 52 -5.12 14.74 1.61
C ALA A 52 -5.67 13.34 1.25
N PRO A 53 -5.49 12.85 0.00
CA PRO A 53 -6.15 11.64 -0.50
C PRO A 53 -5.77 10.37 0.28
N TRP A 54 -4.63 10.37 0.97
CA TRP A 54 -4.18 9.26 1.82
C TRP A 54 -5.04 9.05 3.08
N GLU A 55 -5.89 10.00 3.48
CA GLU A 55 -6.76 9.87 4.65
C GLU A 55 -7.77 8.73 4.51
N ILE A 56 -8.09 8.31 3.28
CA ILE A 56 -8.92 7.10 3.03
C ILE A 56 -8.31 5.85 3.67
N LEU A 57 -6.97 5.81 3.80
CA LEU A 57 -6.26 4.68 4.40
C LEU A 57 -6.30 4.69 5.94
N ALA A 58 -6.77 5.76 6.56
CA ALA A 58 -6.87 5.88 8.02
C ALA A 58 -7.98 4.99 8.61
N ALA A 59 -8.95 4.57 7.79
CA ALA A 59 -10.00 3.66 8.21
C ALA A 59 -9.38 2.35 8.72
N LYS A 60 -9.54 2.07 10.01
CA LYS A 60 -9.00 0.84 10.62
C LYS A 60 -9.92 -0.34 10.30
N ILE A 61 -9.34 -1.46 9.86
CA ILE A 61 -10.05 -2.74 9.71
C ILE A 61 -9.70 -3.62 10.91
N ASP A 62 -10.72 -4.22 11.52
CA ASP A 62 -10.51 -5.19 12.60
C ASP A 62 -9.80 -6.44 12.07
N PRO A 63 -8.80 -6.96 12.79
CA PRO A 63 -8.05 -8.12 12.35
C PRO A 63 -8.95 -9.36 12.26
N LEU A 64 -8.75 -10.14 11.20
CA LEU A 64 -9.50 -11.37 10.95
C LEU A 64 -8.88 -12.58 11.69
N ALA A 65 -7.56 -12.60 11.81
CA ALA A 65 -6.78 -13.77 12.21
C ALA A 65 -6.40 -13.80 13.69
N PHE A 66 -6.42 -12.66 14.38
CA PHE A 66 -5.96 -12.53 15.76
C PHE A 66 -6.83 -11.55 16.57
N GLN A 67 -6.64 -11.53 17.88
CA GLN A 67 -7.31 -10.62 18.81
C GLN A 67 -6.31 -9.70 19.47
N ASP A 68 -6.77 -8.53 19.95
CA ASP A 68 -5.99 -7.59 20.75
C ASP A 68 -5.68 -8.17 22.15
N ARG A 69 -4.74 -9.12 22.21
CA ARG A 69 -4.22 -9.73 23.44
C ARG A 69 -2.78 -10.21 23.30
N GLY A 70 -2.12 -10.38 24.45
CA GLY A 70 -0.77 -10.95 24.53
C GLY A 70 0.22 -10.25 23.59
N TRP A 71 0.95 -11.05 22.82
CA TRP A 71 1.90 -10.57 21.81
C TRP A 71 1.22 -9.75 20.70
N PHE A 72 0.02 -10.13 20.25
CA PHE A 72 -0.70 -9.44 19.17
C PHE A 72 -1.07 -8.00 19.54
N ARG A 73 -1.48 -7.75 20.78
CA ARG A 73 -1.71 -6.37 21.28
C ARG A 73 -0.51 -5.46 21.07
N HIS A 74 0.67 -5.97 21.39
CA HIS A 74 1.90 -5.20 21.24
C HIS A 74 2.22 -4.95 19.76
N THR A 75 2.15 -6.00 18.93
CA THR A 75 2.38 -5.92 17.48
C THR A 75 1.40 -4.96 16.79
N MET A 76 0.11 -5.01 17.14
CA MET A 76 -0.92 -4.11 16.63
C MET A 76 -0.60 -2.65 16.93
N ARG A 77 -0.17 -2.34 18.17
CA ARG A 77 0.20 -0.96 18.54
C ARG A 77 1.41 -0.46 17.76
N LEU A 78 2.41 -1.31 17.55
CA LEU A 78 3.58 -0.95 16.75
C LEU A 78 3.21 -0.67 15.29
N TYR A 79 2.29 -1.45 14.72
CA TYR A 79 1.82 -1.26 13.36
C TYR A 79 0.88 -0.06 13.21
N ALA A 80 -0.03 0.17 14.17
CA ALA A 80 -0.90 1.33 14.16
C ALA A 80 -0.09 2.64 14.18
N SER A 81 0.96 2.72 15.01
CA SER A 81 1.91 3.84 14.98
C SER A 81 2.63 3.99 13.65
N TYR A 82 2.95 2.87 12.98
CA TYR A 82 3.52 2.90 11.64
C TYR A 82 2.54 3.50 10.62
N GLU A 83 1.28 3.04 10.61
CA GLU A 83 0.27 3.56 9.70
C GLU A 83 0.06 5.06 9.90
N ASP A 84 -0.18 5.50 11.14
CA ASP A 84 -0.48 6.89 11.45
C ASP A 84 0.65 7.86 10.99
N GLU A 85 1.91 7.40 11.00
CA GLU A 85 3.07 8.18 10.53
C GLU A 85 3.30 8.11 9.01
N HIS A 86 2.74 7.11 8.32
CA HIS A 86 3.14 6.76 6.96
C HIS A 86 2.00 6.52 5.95
N LEU A 87 0.75 6.84 6.27
CA LEU A 87 -0.39 6.73 5.32
C LEU A 87 -0.09 7.34 3.95
N TRP A 88 0.49 8.55 3.93
CA TRP A 88 0.86 9.20 2.67
C TRP A 88 1.86 8.37 1.86
N ALA A 89 2.86 7.77 2.52
CA ALA A 89 3.81 6.92 1.81
C ALA A 89 3.17 5.62 1.28
N CYS A 90 2.19 5.07 1.99
CA CYS A 90 1.40 3.92 1.54
C CYS A 90 0.54 4.29 0.33
N TRP A 91 -0.17 5.41 0.38
CA TRP A 91 -0.96 5.91 -0.75
C TRP A 91 -0.09 6.24 -1.96
N ASP A 92 1.07 6.88 -1.74
CA ASP A 92 2.08 7.14 -2.77
C ASP A 92 2.58 5.85 -3.45
N SER A 93 2.41 4.67 -2.83
CA SER A 93 2.86 3.40 -3.39
C SER A 93 1.88 2.79 -4.39
N THR A 94 0.57 3.01 -4.21
CA THR A 94 -0.48 2.53 -5.11
C THR A 94 -0.87 3.57 -6.16
N HIS A 95 -0.69 4.87 -5.86
CA HIS A 95 -1.08 6.00 -6.72
C HIS A 95 0.11 6.78 -7.30
N ALA A 96 1.24 6.11 -7.55
CA ALA A 96 2.41 6.80 -8.07
C ALA A 96 2.27 7.13 -9.56
N PHE A 97 1.92 8.37 -9.90
CA PHE A 97 1.91 8.81 -11.30
C PHE A 97 3.29 9.25 -11.82
N PRO A 98 3.56 9.13 -13.14
CA PRO A 98 4.77 9.63 -13.76
C PRO A 98 4.81 11.17 -13.77
N VAL A 99 5.96 11.74 -13.37
CA VAL A 99 6.26 13.17 -13.56
C VAL A 99 7.48 13.29 -14.45
N SER A 100 7.27 13.74 -15.69
CA SER A 100 8.33 13.76 -16.71
C SER A 100 9.51 14.67 -16.30
N ILE A 101 10.70 14.38 -16.83
CA ILE A 101 11.90 15.20 -16.57
C ILE A 101 11.67 16.65 -17.03
N ALA A 102 10.95 16.84 -18.14
CA ALA A 102 10.62 18.16 -18.65
C ALA A 102 9.77 18.95 -17.64
N LYS A 103 8.71 18.33 -17.10
CA LYS A 103 7.82 18.94 -16.10
C LYS A 103 8.55 19.28 -14.80
N ARG A 104 9.42 18.37 -14.32
CA ARG A 104 10.26 18.60 -13.14
C ARG A 104 11.29 19.71 -13.33
N ARG A 105 11.82 19.89 -14.55
CA ARG A 105 12.71 21.03 -14.85
C ARG A 105 11.94 22.35 -14.96
N ALA A 106 10.69 22.31 -15.40
CA ALA A 106 9.84 23.48 -15.57
C ALA A 106 9.21 23.98 -14.27
N SER A 107 8.93 23.08 -13.31
CA SER A 107 8.31 23.40 -12.02
C SER A 107 9.17 22.93 -10.85
N ARG A 108 9.56 23.88 -9.98
CA ARG A 108 10.26 23.56 -8.72
C ARG A 108 9.38 22.75 -7.77
N TYR A 109 8.06 23.00 -7.78
CA TYR A 109 7.12 22.26 -6.96
C TYR A 109 7.08 20.79 -7.38
N LEU A 110 6.97 20.50 -8.68
CA LEU A 110 6.91 19.12 -9.19
C LEU A 110 8.20 18.34 -8.95
N GLU A 111 9.38 18.98 -9.01
CA GLU A 111 10.65 18.32 -8.65
C GLU A 111 10.73 18.02 -7.15
N ALA A 112 10.30 18.97 -6.30
CA ALA A 112 10.23 18.75 -4.86
C ALA A 112 9.25 17.62 -4.51
N PHE A 113 8.03 17.67 -5.06
CA PHE A 113 7.01 16.64 -4.91
C PHE A 113 7.55 15.24 -5.26
N TYR A 114 8.19 15.10 -6.43
CA TYR A 114 8.77 13.83 -6.87
C TYR A 114 9.87 13.32 -5.92
N THR A 115 10.73 14.22 -5.44
CA THR A 115 11.83 13.87 -4.54
C THR A 115 11.32 13.50 -3.15
N ASP A 116 10.38 14.28 -2.62
CA ASP A 116 9.79 14.06 -1.30
C ASP A 116 9.01 12.76 -1.25
N ARG A 117 8.30 12.39 -2.34
CA ARG A 117 7.67 11.07 -2.48
C ARG A 117 8.66 9.94 -2.27
N LYS A 118 9.81 9.97 -2.96
CA LYS A 118 10.85 8.94 -2.80
C LYS A 118 11.38 8.88 -1.38
N GLN A 119 11.57 10.02 -0.72
CA GLN A 119 12.02 10.08 0.66
C GLN A 119 10.98 9.51 1.62
N ARG A 120 9.69 9.86 1.45
CA ARG A 120 8.57 9.29 2.23
C ARG A 120 8.52 7.78 2.10
N GLN A 121 8.55 7.26 0.87
CA GLN A 121 8.57 5.82 0.59
C GLN A 121 9.78 5.12 1.22
N SER A 122 10.97 5.74 1.15
CA SER A 122 12.17 5.18 1.77
C SER A 122 12.07 5.09 3.29
N ARG A 123 11.56 6.15 3.94
CA ARG A 123 11.36 6.18 5.41
C ARG A 123 10.31 5.16 5.84
N ALA A 124 9.18 5.10 5.14
CA ALA A 124 8.13 4.12 5.39
C ALA A 124 8.63 2.69 5.20
N GLY A 125 9.39 2.42 4.14
CA GLY A 125 10.01 1.11 3.92
C GLY A 125 10.98 0.72 5.04
N ALA A 126 11.82 1.64 5.51
CA ALA A 126 12.72 1.39 6.63
C ALA A 126 11.95 1.07 7.93
N ARG A 127 10.89 1.84 8.24
CA ARG A 127 10.07 1.62 9.43
C ARG A 127 9.27 0.31 9.34
N LEU A 128 8.77 -0.05 8.16
CA LEU A 128 8.10 -1.32 7.92
C LEU A 128 9.07 -2.51 8.09
N LYS A 129 10.32 -2.40 7.62
CA LYS A 129 11.34 -3.43 7.89
C LYS A 129 11.58 -3.63 9.39
N SER A 130 11.64 -2.56 10.18
CA SER A 130 11.72 -2.68 11.64
C SER A 130 10.49 -3.36 12.26
N PHE A 131 9.30 -3.14 11.71
CA PHE A 131 8.09 -3.88 12.12
C PHE A 131 8.19 -5.37 11.75
N LEU A 132 8.64 -5.70 10.53
CA LEU A 132 8.80 -7.08 10.08
C LEU A 132 9.81 -7.88 10.93
N GLN A 133 10.80 -7.21 11.54
CA GLN A 133 11.66 -7.85 12.55
C GLN A 133 10.88 -8.33 13.78
N GLN A 134 9.84 -7.61 14.21
CA GLN A 134 8.96 -8.07 15.30
C GLN A 134 8.12 -9.26 14.86
N VAL A 135 7.60 -9.24 13.63
CA VAL A 135 6.90 -10.39 13.05
C VAL A 135 7.80 -11.61 13.02
N LEU A 136 9.06 -11.48 12.61
CA LEU A 136 10.04 -12.58 12.63
C LEU A 136 10.24 -13.16 14.03
N ILE A 137 10.30 -12.33 15.08
CA ILE A 137 10.36 -12.80 16.47
C ILE A 137 9.10 -13.61 16.81
N GLY A 138 7.92 -13.17 16.35
CA GLY A 138 6.66 -13.90 16.50
C GLY A 138 6.67 -15.26 15.80
N LEU A 139 7.20 -15.32 14.58
CA LEU A 139 7.40 -16.57 13.83
C LEU A 139 8.32 -17.54 14.59
N LEU A 140 9.49 -17.04 15.04
CA LEU A 140 10.49 -17.85 15.76
C LEU A 140 9.98 -18.39 17.10
N ARG A 141 9.09 -17.64 17.77
CA ARG A 141 8.47 -18.06 19.04
C ARG A 141 7.22 -18.91 18.84
N GLY A 142 6.79 -19.15 17.60
CA GLY A 142 5.59 -19.94 17.29
C GLY A 142 4.27 -19.23 17.63
N TYR A 143 4.28 -17.90 17.76
CA TYR A 143 3.05 -17.14 18.01
C TYR A 143 2.20 -16.97 16.74
N CYS A 144 2.83 -16.94 15.58
CA CYS A 144 2.18 -16.80 14.29
C CYS A 144 2.96 -17.55 13.20
N ASP A 145 2.38 -17.63 12.01
CA ASP A 145 3.07 -17.98 10.77
C ASP A 145 2.85 -16.88 9.72
N PHE A 146 3.28 -17.12 8.48
CA PHE A 146 3.17 -16.13 7.40
C PHE A 146 1.76 -15.65 7.09
N ASP A 147 0.73 -16.44 7.43
CA ASP A 147 -0.65 -16.00 7.18
C ASP A 147 -1.00 -14.75 7.99
N LEU A 148 -0.23 -14.38 9.02
CA LEU A 148 -0.38 -13.11 9.73
C LEU A 148 -0.38 -11.91 8.78
N LEU A 149 0.54 -11.91 7.82
CA LEU A 149 0.70 -10.79 6.89
C LEU A 149 -0.41 -10.74 5.83
N LEU A 150 -1.28 -11.76 5.74
CA LEU A 150 -2.45 -11.76 4.86
C LEU A 150 -3.68 -11.12 5.52
N ASP A 151 -3.57 -10.73 6.79
CA ASP A 151 -4.68 -10.10 7.49
C ASP A 151 -4.96 -8.69 6.89
N PRO A 152 -6.23 -8.33 6.60
CA PRO A 152 -6.62 -7.00 6.10
C PRO A 152 -6.16 -5.83 6.98
N PHE A 153 -5.79 -6.10 8.23
CA PHE A 153 -5.20 -5.13 9.12
C PHE A 153 -3.93 -4.49 8.50
N PHE A 154 -3.13 -5.23 7.73
CA PHE A 154 -1.86 -4.77 7.18
C PHE A 154 -1.98 -4.21 5.75
N LEU A 155 -1.48 -2.99 5.53
CA LEU A 155 -1.26 -2.39 4.21
C LEU A 155 -0.04 -3.02 3.53
N HIS A 156 -0.13 -3.18 2.20
CA HIS A 156 0.89 -3.83 1.39
C HIS A 156 1.49 -2.91 0.33
N PHE A 157 2.81 -2.70 0.36
CA PHE A 157 3.49 -2.09 -0.78
C PHE A 157 3.42 -2.98 -2.02
N PRO A 158 3.31 -2.40 -3.22
CA PRO A 158 3.60 -3.11 -4.46
C PRO A 158 5.01 -3.66 -4.49
N ARG A 159 5.15 -4.89 -4.95
CA ARG A 159 6.45 -5.52 -5.20
C ARG A 159 6.98 -5.20 -6.61
N PRO A 160 8.28 -5.43 -6.87
CA PRO A 160 8.78 -5.39 -8.23
C PRO A 160 7.96 -6.30 -9.15
N GLY A 161 7.35 -5.71 -10.18
CA GLY A 161 6.48 -6.41 -11.13
C GLY A 161 4.98 -6.30 -10.83
N GLU A 162 4.57 -5.79 -9.66
CA GLU A 162 3.18 -5.46 -9.36
C GLU A 162 2.83 -4.04 -9.83
N ALA A 163 1.53 -3.80 -10.02
CA ALA A 163 0.97 -2.50 -10.34
C ALA A 163 1.29 -1.48 -9.25
N GLY A 164 1.50 -0.23 -9.65
CA GLY A 164 1.91 0.84 -8.75
C GLY A 164 2.32 2.11 -9.47
N ALA A 165 2.26 2.12 -10.80
CA ALA A 165 2.20 3.36 -11.56
C ALA A 165 0.74 3.65 -11.87
N TRP A 166 0.28 4.86 -11.56
CA TRP A 166 -1.06 5.35 -11.89
C TRP A 166 -0.98 6.28 -13.11
N TYR A 167 -1.77 6.01 -14.15
CA TYR A 167 -1.83 6.81 -15.38
C TYR A 167 -3.21 7.45 -15.48
N PRO A 168 -3.37 8.72 -15.03
CA PRO A 168 -4.67 9.40 -15.02
C PRO A 168 -5.41 9.34 -16.37
N GLY A 169 -6.67 8.93 -16.36
CA GLY A 169 -7.51 8.88 -17.57
C GLY A 169 -7.13 7.78 -18.55
N PHE A 170 -6.44 6.72 -18.08
CA PHE A 170 -6.19 5.51 -18.86
C PHE A 170 -7.38 4.54 -18.82
N GLU A 171 -8.28 4.70 -17.85
CA GLU A 171 -9.46 3.87 -17.68
C GLU A 171 -10.41 3.98 -18.89
N ASP A 172 -11.05 2.86 -19.27
CA ASP A 172 -11.81 2.74 -20.53
C ASP A 172 -12.92 3.80 -20.66
N GLY A 173 -12.72 4.75 -21.58
CA GLY A 173 -13.66 5.85 -21.86
C GLY A 173 -13.64 7.01 -20.86
N ALA A 174 -12.68 7.06 -19.94
CA ALA A 174 -12.52 8.17 -19.00
C ALA A 174 -11.93 9.42 -19.68
N ASP A 175 -12.53 10.59 -19.43
CA ASP A 175 -11.99 11.89 -19.83
C ASP A 175 -12.03 12.86 -18.64
N PRO A 176 -11.21 12.61 -17.60
CA PRO A 176 -11.26 13.40 -16.37
C PRO A 176 -10.86 14.86 -16.63
N ALA A 177 -11.53 15.79 -15.96
CA ALA A 177 -11.24 17.22 -16.04
C ALA A 177 -9.97 17.59 -15.26
N ASP A 178 -9.69 16.89 -14.17
CA ASP A 178 -8.55 17.11 -13.28
C ASP A 178 -8.07 15.80 -12.61
N LEU A 179 -7.02 15.89 -11.79
CA LEU A 179 -6.48 14.72 -11.08
C LEU A 179 -7.39 14.19 -9.97
N LEU A 180 -8.31 15.00 -9.44
CA LEU A 180 -9.26 14.56 -8.41
C LEU A 180 -10.34 13.66 -9.03
N GLU A 181 -10.87 14.06 -10.19
CA GLU A 181 -11.81 13.24 -10.95
C GLU A 181 -11.12 11.96 -11.44
N ALA A 182 -9.89 12.06 -11.95
CA ALA A 182 -9.12 10.88 -12.34
C ALA A 182 -8.93 9.91 -11.16
N LEU A 183 -8.59 10.42 -9.96
CA LEU A 183 -8.44 9.60 -8.76
C LEU A 183 -9.75 8.88 -8.42
N ALA A 184 -10.87 9.59 -8.43
CA ALA A 184 -12.18 9.01 -8.12
C ALA A 184 -12.57 7.89 -9.10
N ILE A 185 -12.24 8.05 -10.39
CA ILE A 185 -12.45 7.01 -11.41
C ILE A 185 -11.59 5.78 -11.13
N THR A 186 -10.28 5.97 -10.89
CA THR A 186 -9.35 4.89 -10.58
C THR A 186 -9.77 4.14 -9.32
N ASP A 187 -10.08 4.85 -8.24
CA ASP A 187 -10.48 4.25 -6.96
C ASP A 187 -11.78 3.45 -7.06
N ALA A 188 -12.71 3.88 -7.92
CA ALA A 188 -13.95 3.15 -8.17
C ALA A 188 -13.71 1.89 -9.02
N ALA A 189 -12.77 1.93 -9.96
CA ALA A 189 -12.43 0.81 -10.83
C ALA A 189 -11.57 -0.25 -10.12
N ASP A 190 -10.60 0.20 -9.33
CA ASP A 190 -9.53 -0.61 -8.75
C ASP A 190 -9.49 -0.48 -7.21
N ARG A 191 -10.37 -1.22 -6.53
CA ARG A 191 -10.49 -1.21 -5.05
C ARG A 191 -9.19 -1.51 -4.30
N TRP A 192 -8.27 -2.23 -4.93
CA TRP A 192 -6.97 -2.54 -4.36
C TRP A 192 -6.08 -1.29 -4.16
N CYS A 193 -6.29 -0.22 -4.94
CA CYS A 193 -5.55 1.04 -4.82
C CYS A 193 -5.69 1.65 -3.42
N ASN A 194 -6.88 1.52 -2.82
CA ASN A 194 -7.21 1.94 -1.47
C ASN A 194 -7.11 0.82 -0.44
N HIS A 195 -6.45 -0.30 -0.77
CA HIS A 195 -6.34 -1.46 0.09
C HIS A 195 -7.70 -1.98 0.60
N TYR A 196 -8.76 -1.80 -0.20
CA TYR A 196 -10.14 -2.11 0.18
C TYR A 196 -10.60 -1.42 1.48
N ARG A 197 -9.98 -0.31 1.89
CA ARG A 197 -10.35 0.43 3.12
C ARG A 197 -11.74 1.07 3.00
N ASP A 198 -12.18 1.39 1.79
CA ASP A 198 -13.51 1.89 1.45
C ASP A 198 -14.57 0.79 1.33
N VAL A 199 -14.16 -0.45 1.02
CA VAL A 199 -15.02 -1.64 0.89
C VAL A 199 -14.42 -2.87 1.62
N PRO A 200 -14.26 -2.83 2.96
CA PRO A 200 -13.57 -3.90 3.70
C PRO A 200 -14.14 -5.30 3.50
N GLU A 201 -15.44 -5.40 3.24
CA GLU A 201 -16.17 -6.64 2.95
C GLU A 201 -15.79 -7.32 1.64
N GLU A 202 -15.13 -6.62 0.72
CA GLU A 202 -14.65 -7.16 -0.56
C GLU A 202 -13.17 -7.61 -0.50
N HIS A 203 -12.51 -7.44 0.64
CA HIS A 203 -11.09 -7.76 0.77
C HIS A 203 -10.81 -9.26 0.55
N SER A 204 -9.87 -9.60 -0.35
CA SER A 204 -9.59 -10.98 -0.78
C SER A 204 -9.18 -11.96 0.34
N ALA A 205 -8.70 -11.44 1.48
CA ALA A 205 -8.43 -12.24 2.68
C ALA A 205 -9.67 -12.89 3.32
N LEU A 206 -10.86 -12.34 3.08
CA LEU A 206 -12.11 -12.92 3.54
C LEU A 206 -12.40 -14.28 2.87
N GLU A 207 -11.82 -14.52 1.69
CA GLU A 207 -11.93 -15.80 0.96
C GLU A 207 -10.96 -16.87 1.49
N ILE A 208 -9.97 -16.49 2.31
CA ILE A 208 -9.00 -17.42 2.89
C ILE A 208 -9.60 -18.07 4.14
N ALA A 209 -10.29 -19.20 3.95
CA ALA A 209 -11.03 -19.91 5.01
C ALA A 209 -10.21 -20.21 6.28
N ARG A 210 -8.90 -20.47 6.14
CA ARG A 210 -8.01 -20.79 7.27
C ARG A 210 -7.56 -19.57 8.09
N LEU A 211 -7.82 -18.36 7.62
CA LEU A 211 -7.32 -17.14 8.25
C LEU A 211 -8.15 -16.75 9.48
N ARG A 212 -9.47 -16.91 9.42
CA ARG A 212 -10.38 -16.50 10.49
C ARG A 212 -10.04 -17.16 11.82
N GLY A 213 -9.66 -16.34 12.80
CA GLY A 213 -9.32 -16.77 14.15
C GLY A 213 -8.11 -17.71 14.24
N LYS A 214 -7.22 -17.70 13.25
CA LYS A 214 -6.09 -18.63 13.17
C LYS A 214 -5.14 -18.55 14.37
N PHE A 215 -4.85 -17.34 14.84
CA PHE A 215 -3.87 -17.10 15.90
C PHE A 215 -4.52 -16.78 17.25
N LEU A 216 -5.75 -17.24 17.47
CA LEU A 216 -6.43 -17.05 18.74
C LEU A 216 -5.78 -17.87 19.87
N SER A 217 -5.01 -18.91 19.59
CA SER A 217 -4.29 -19.63 20.63
C SER A 217 -2.96 -18.95 20.99
N SER A 218 -3.00 -17.99 21.90
CA SER A 218 -1.88 -17.82 22.83
C SER A 218 -2.44 -18.01 24.24
N SER A 219 -2.50 -19.26 24.68
CA SER A 219 -2.70 -19.56 26.09
C SER A 219 -1.58 -18.93 26.91
N ALA A 220 -1.97 -18.04 27.82
CA ALA A 220 -1.24 -17.41 28.93
C ALA A 220 -0.06 -16.47 28.58
#